data_AF-A0A1Z8M4E5-F1
#
_entry.id   AF-A0A1Z8M4E5-F1
#
_cell.length_a   1.000
_cell.length_b   1.000
_cell.length_c   1.000
_cell.angle_alpha   90.00
_cell.angle_beta   90.00
_cell.angle_gamma   90.00
#
_symmetry.space_group_name_H-M   'P 1'
#
loop_
_entity.id
_entity.type
_entity.pdbx_description
1 polymer ?
#
loop_
_entity_poly.entity_id
_entity_poly.type
_entity_poly.pdbx_seq_one_letter_code
_entity_poly.pdbx_strand_id
1 'polypeptide(L)'
;MGTDLVGDVNGDNLVNIFDLVIIAGSFGQLWVSPSTASEIMLTTQQKCDLALIVDQLLVNSQRSVTEEVALRWLQSVLTERLPTTTQLLANYPNPFNPDTWMPFELGQDTEVIIRIYDVKSQLIRQLELGMVTAGRYLTSGRSAYWNGETDKGEVAASGIYFYQLQAGNYIKTRKMVILK
;
A
#
# COMPACT_ATOMS: atom_id res chain seq x y z
N MET A 1 -24.45 -0.40 -20.48
CA MET A 1 -23.97 -1.62 -21.14
C MET A 1 -22.46 -1.51 -21.24
N GLY A 2 -21.75 -2.07 -20.27
CA GLY A 2 -20.30 -2.21 -20.25
C GLY A 2 -19.99 -3.70 -20.21
N THR A 3 -18.98 -4.12 -20.96
CA THR A 3 -18.72 -5.50 -21.36
C THR A 3 -18.26 -6.36 -20.18
N ASP A 4 -19.14 -7.21 -19.64
CA ASP A 4 -18.69 -8.39 -18.88
C ASP A 4 -17.83 -9.22 -19.84
N LEU A 5 -16.52 -9.19 -19.65
CA LEU A 5 -15.60 -9.99 -20.45
C LEU A 5 -15.88 -11.45 -20.11
N VAL A 6 -16.19 -12.26 -21.13
CA VAL A 6 -16.41 -13.71 -20.95
C VAL A 6 -15.10 -14.33 -20.43
N GLY A 7 -15.03 -14.57 -19.12
CA GLY A 7 -13.85 -15.11 -18.44
C GLY A 7 -13.30 -14.25 -17.31
N ASP A 8 -13.74 -13.00 -17.16
CA ASP A 8 -13.44 -12.16 -15.99
C ASP A 8 -14.36 -12.59 -14.84
N VAL A 9 -13.82 -13.38 -13.91
CA VAL A 9 -14.55 -13.90 -12.76
C VAL A 9 -14.32 -13.07 -11.49
N ASN A 10 -13.31 -12.22 -11.44
CA ASN A 10 -13.06 -11.36 -10.29
C ASN A 10 -13.65 -9.94 -10.43
N GLY A 11 -14.12 -9.57 -11.63
CA GLY A 11 -14.75 -8.29 -11.94
C GLY A 11 -13.77 -7.13 -12.08
N ASP A 12 -12.49 -7.39 -12.37
CA ASP A 12 -11.45 -6.37 -12.53
C ASP A 12 -11.35 -5.79 -13.96
N ASN A 13 -12.21 -6.25 -14.87
CA ASN A 13 -12.22 -5.95 -16.31
C ASN A 13 -10.98 -6.44 -17.07
N LEU A 14 -10.26 -7.45 -16.58
CA LEU A 14 -9.08 -8.04 -17.21
C LEU A 14 -9.10 -9.57 -17.12
N VAL A 15 -9.33 -10.28 -18.24
CA VAL A 15 -9.20 -11.75 -18.27
C VAL A 15 -7.73 -12.17 -18.16
N ASN A 16 -7.34 -12.78 -17.04
CA ASN A 16 -5.95 -13.16 -16.73
C ASN A 16 -5.86 -14.46 -15.87
N ILE A 17 -4.67 -14.78 -15.36
CA ILE A 17 -4.43 -16.06 -14.64
C ILE A 17 -5.14 -16.09 -13.29
N PHE A 18 -5.40 -14.94 -12.69
CA PHE A 18 -6.15 -14.86 -11.44
C PHE A 18 -7.57 -15.36 -11.62
N ASP A 19 -8.19 -15.09 -12.78
CA ASP A 19 -9.50 -15.67 -13.12
C ASP A 19 -9.47 -17.19 -13.14
N LEU A 20 -8.45 -17.76 -13.78
CA LEU A 20 -8.27 -19.21 -13.85
C LEU A 20 -8.01 -19.81 -12.46
N VAL A 21 -7.19 -19.16 -11.63
CA VAL A 21 -6.87 -19.63 -10.26
C VAL A 21 -8.11 -19.60 -9.37
N ILE A 22 -8.95 -18.56 -9.50
CA ILE A 22 -10.23 -18.43 -8.79
C ILE A 22 -11.19 -19.56 -9.18
N ILE A 23 -11.31 -19.82 -10.49
CA ILE A 23 -12.09 -20.96 -11.01
C ILE A 23 -11.54 -22.28 -10.46
N ALA A 24 -10.22 -22.47 -10.50
CA ALA A 24 -9.58 -23.70 -10.03
C ALA A 24 -9.76 -23.94 -8.53
N GLY A 25 -9.64 -22.89 -7.71
CA GLY A 25 -9.86 -22.95 -6.26
C GLY A 25 -11.30 -23.25 -5.86
N SER A 26 -12.25 -23.07 -6.78
CA SER A 26 -13.68 -23.30 -6.57
C SER A 26 -14.15 -24.70 -7.01
N PHE A 27 -13.27 -25.52 -7.60
CA PHE A 27 -13.64 -26.87 -8.03
C PHE A 27 -14.13 -27.73 -6.86
N GLY A 28 -15.32 -28.32 -7.01
CA GLY A 28 -15.94 -29.19 -6.02
C GLY A 28 -16.75 -28.47 -4.95
N GLN A 29 -16.81 -27.14 -4.95
CA GLN A 29 -17.73 -26.38 -4.11
C GLN A 29 -19.05 -26.14 -4.83
N LEU A 30 -20.17 -26.35 -4.13
CA LEU A 30 -21.49 -26.30 -4.78
C LEU A 30 -21.86 -24.87 -5.21
N TRP A 31 -21.50 -23.84 -4.44
CA TRP A 31 -21.79 -22.43 -4.75
C TRP A 31 -20.81 -21.52 -3.99
N VAL A 32 -19.79 -20.99 -4.67
CA VAL A 32 -19.01 -19.85 -4.18
C VAL A 32 -19.24 -18.72 -5.16
N SER A 33 -19.61 -17.54 -4.67
CA SER A 33 -19.62 -16.36 -5.55
C SER A 33 -18.18 -16.10 -5.99
N PRO A 34 -17.88 -15.96 -7.28
CA PRO A 34 -16.52 -15.67 -7.75
C PRO A 34 -15.87 -14.45 -7.06
N SER A 35 -16.70 -13.48 -6.67
CA SER A 35 -16.31 -12.30 -5.87
C SER A 35 -15.85 -12.59 -4.43
N THR A 36 -15.97 -13.83 -3.96
CA THR A 36 -15.50 -14.26 -2.63
C THR A 36 -14.09 -14.85 -2.68
N ALA A 37 -13.55 -15.10 -3.86
CA ALA A 37 -12.19 -15.59 -3.98
C ALA A 37 -11.25 -14.46 -3.54
N SER A 38 -10.59 -14.70 -2.40
CA SER A 38 -9.72 -13.72 -1.78
C SER A 38 -8.66 -13.27 -2.78
N GLU A 39 -8.47 -11.96 -2.93
CA GLU A 39 -7.30 -11.43 -3.64
C GLU A 39 -6.06 -12.20 -3.16
N ILE A 40 -5.24 -12.71 -4.10
CA ILE A 40 -4.05 -13.46 -3.74
C ILE A 40 -3.09 -12.51 -3.00
N MET A 41 -3.08 -12.60 -1.68
CA MET A 41 -2.23 -11.80 -0.82
C MET A 41 -0.85 -12.43 -0.72
N LEU A 42 0.11 -11.88 -1.46
CA LEU A 42 1.51 -12.27 -1.35
C LEU A 42 2.16 -11.63 -0.12
N THR A 43 2.90 -12.43 0.63
CA THR A 43 3.81 -11.93 1.67
C THR A 43 4.93 -11.08 1.06
N THR A 44 5.57 -10.25 1.89
CA THR A 44 6.72 -9.45 1.46
C THR A 44 7.85 -10.31 0.90
N GLN A 45 8.15 -11.45 1.54
CA GLN A 45 9.16 -12.38 1.05
C GLN A 45 8.80 -12.94 -0.33
N GLN A 46 7.55 -13.39 -0.52
CA GLN A 46 7.10 -13.89 -1.83
C GLN A 46 7.17 -12.81 -2.91
N LYS A 47 6.83 -11.57 -2.61
CA LYS A 47 6.99 -10.45 -3.55
C LYS A 47 8.44 -10.23 -3.93
N CYS A 48 9.37 -10.28 -2.96
CA CYS A 48 10.80 -10.15 -3.21
C CYS A 48 11.34 -11.31 -4.06
N ASP A 49 10.97 -12.55 -3.76
CA ASP A 49 11.41 -13.73 -4.50
C ASP A 49 10.93 -13.67 -5.96
N LEU A 50 9.66 -13.32 -6.18
CA LEU A 50 9.12 -13.14 -7.53
C LEU A 50 9.80 -11.97 -8.25
N ALA A 51 10.10 -10.87 -7.57
CA ALA A 51 10.81 -9.74 -8.16
C ALA A 51 12.22 -10.12 -8.62
N LEU A 52 12.93 -10.95 -7.83
CA LEU A 52 14.23 -11.48 -8.20
C LEU A 52 14.16 -12.37 -9.44
N ILE A 53 13.15 -13.25 -9.53
CA ILE A 53 12.92 -14.09 -10.71
C ILE A 53 12.64 -13.22 -11.95
N VAL A 54 11.82 -12.17 -11.80
CA VAL A 54 11.54 -11.23 -12.88
C VAL A 54 12.82 -10.54 -13.35
N ASP A 55 13.67 -10.06 -12.45
CA ASP A 55 14.94 -9.42 -12.81
C ASP A 55 15.89 -10.39 -13.54
N GLN A 56 16.00 -11.64 -13.07
CA GLN A 56 16.78 -12.68 -13.75
C GLN A 56 16.27 -12.95 -15.18
N LEU A 57 14.95 -13.09 -15.33
CA LEU A 57 14.33 -13.28 -16.64
C LEU A 57 14.54 -12.05 -17.54
N LEU A 58 14.49 -10.83 -17.01
CA LEU A 58 14.71 -9.59 -17.78
C LEU A 58 16.14 -9.48 -18.33
N VAL A 59 17.13 -9.94 -17.58
CA VAL A 59 18.55 -9.90 -18.00
C VAL A 59 18.89 -11.02 -18.99
N ASN A 60 18.13 -12.11 -19.01
CA ASN A 60 18.34 -13.18 -19.98
C ASN A 60 17.89 -12.76 -21.41
N SER A 61 18.86 -12.63 -22.32
CA SER A 61 18.64 -12.23 -23.72
C SER A 61 18.23 -13.38 -24.65
N GLN A 62 18.28 -14.64 -24.18
CA GLN A 62 17.91 -15.85 -24.94
C GLN A 62 16.81 -16.62 -24.20
N ARG A 63 15.74 -15.92 -23.80
CA ARG A 63 14.57 -16.54 -23.19
C ARG A 63 13.85 -17.46 -24.17
N SER A 64 13.41 -18.60 -23.67
CA SER A 64 12.44 -19.47 -24.34
C SER A 64 11.05 -18.82 -24.36
N VAL A 65 10.18 -19.32 -25.25
CA VAL A 65 8.78 -18.88 -25.34
C VAL A 65 8.06 -19.05 -23.99
N THR A 66 8.33 -20.14 -23.26
CA THR A 66 7.74 -20.40 -21.95
C THR A 66 8.17 -19.35 -20.92
N GLU A 67 9.43 -18.92 -20.94
CA GLU A 67 9.95 -17.86 -20.06
C GLU A 67 9.37 -16.49 -20.39
N GLU A 68 9.11 -16.19 -21.67
CA GLU A 68 8.44 -14.95 -22.07
C GLU A 68 6.97 -14.91 -21.64
N VAL A 69 6.30 -16.06 -21.66
CA VAL A 69 4.93 -16.19 -21.14
C VAL A 69 4.94 -16.06 -19.62
N ALA A 70 5.83 -16.78 -18.93
CA ALA A 70 5.98 -16.71 -17.47
C ALA A 70 6.30 -15.29 -16.99
N LEU A 71 7.19 -14.57 -17.68
CA LEU A 71 7.52 -13.18 -17.35
C LEU A 71 6.30 -12.26 -17.44
N ARG A 72 5.48 -12.38 -18.49
CA ARG A 72 4.25 -11.60 -18.63
C ARG A 72 3.29 -11.85 -17.47
N TRP A 73 3.13 -13.09 -17.06
CA TRP A 73 2.32 -13.45 -15.89
C TRP A 73 2.91 -12.89 -14.59
N LEU A 74 4.22 -13.04 -14.37
CA LEU A 74 4.87 -12.52 -13.17
C LEU A 74 4.76 -11.00 -13.08
N GLN A 75 4.84 -10.30 -14.21
CA GLN A 75 4.65 -8.85 -14.27
C GLN A 75 3.19 -8.43 -14.02
N SER A 76 2.20 -9.23 -14.43
CA SER A 76 0.79 -8.96 -14.09
C SER A 76 0.47 -9.24 -12.62
N VAL A 77 1.24 -10.14 -11.98
CA VAL A 77 1.10 -10.46 -10.55
C VAL A 77 1.84 -9.44 -9.67
N LEU A 78 3.01 -8.96 -10.10
CA LEU A 78 3.81 -7.94 -9.42
C LEU A 78 3.45 -6.54 -9.94
N THR A 79 2.20 -6.13 -9.75
CA THR A 79 1.68 -4.83 -10.22
C THR A 79 2.49 -3.65 -9.68
N GLU A 80 3.10 -3.80 -8.49
CA GLU A 80 3.99 -2.79 -7.92
C GLU A 80 5.26 -3.44 -7.33
N ARG A 81 6.42 -2.98 -7.81
CA ARG A 81 7.70 -3.28 -7.13
C ARG A 81 7.68 -2.64 -5.74
N LEU A 82 8.03 -3.45 -4.75
CA LEU A 82 8.22 -2.96 -3.38
C LEU A 82 9.27 -1.84 -3.37
N PRO A 83 9.06 -0.78 -2.57
CA PRO A 83 10.09 0.23 -2.34
C PRO A 83 11.37 -0.43 -1.83
N THR A 84 12.53 0.02 -2.30
CA THR A 84 13.82 -0.45 -1.75
C THR A 84 14.18 0.29 -0.46
N THR A 85 13.58 1.45 -0.22
CA THR A 85 13.89 2.32 0.92
C THR A 85 12.61 2.82 1.58
N THR A 86 12.63 2.92 2.90
CA THR A 86 11.58 3.57 3.66
C THR A 86 11.66 5.09 3.50
N GLN A 87 10.53 5.75 3.24
CA GLN A 87 10.46 7.22 3.15
C GLN A 87 9.12 7.80 3.60
N LEU A 88 9.16 9.03 4.12
CA LEU A 88 7.98 9.82 4.49
C LEU A 88 7.75 10.93 3.46
N LEU A 89 6.56 10.96 2.88
CA LEU A 89 6.16 11.89 1.84
C LEU A 89 5.37 13.08 2.43
N ALA A 90 5.11 14.09 1.60
CA ALA A 90 4.33 15.26 2.00
C ALA A 90 2.88 14.85 2.31
N ASN A 91 2.34 15.34 3.42
CA ASN A 91 0.94 15.15 3.75
C ASN A 91 0.06 15.86 2.72
N TYR A 92 -1.12 15.30 2.46
CA TYR A 92 -2.10 15.87 1.55
C TYR A 92 -3.51 15.78 2.15
N PRO A 93 -4.33 16.84 2.04
CA PRO A 93 -3.95 18.18 1.58
C PRO A 93 -2.97 18.86 2.55
N ASN A 94 -2.26 19.91 2.09
CA ASN A 94 -1.44 20.79 2.92
C ASN A 94 -1.34 22.19 2.26
N PRO A 95 -1.87 23.27 2.87
CA PRO A 95 -2.59 23.28 4.15
C PRO A 95 -3.90 22.47 4.12
N PHE A 96 -4.43 22.09 5.29
CA PHE A 96 -5.62 21.25 5.38
C PHE A 96 -6.67 21.74 6.38
N ASN A 97 -7.91 21.25 6.22
CA ASN A 97 -9.07 21.58 7.04
C ASN A 97 -10.16 20.48 7.01
N PRO A 98 -10.47 19.78 8.12
CA PRO A 98 -9.64 19.57 9.30
C PRO A 98 -8.69 18.37 9.14
N ASP A 99 -8.75 17.64 8.02
CA ASP A 99 -8.09 16.35 7.87
C ASP A 99 -7.01 16.29 6.80
N THR A 100 -6.05 15.39 7.02
CA THR A 100 -4.93 15.14 6.11
C THR A 100 -4.48 13.70 6.23
N TRP A 101 -3.91 13.16 5.16
CA TRP A 101 -3.20 11.89 5.22
C TRP A 101 -1.71 12.09 4.96
N MET A 102 -0.91 11.21 5.54
CA MET A 102 0.54 11.27 5.56
C MET A 102 1.08 10.06 4.80
N PRO A 103 1.31 10.20 3.48
CA PRO A 103 1.77 9.10 2.67
C PRO A 103 3.21 8.69 3.01
N PHE A 104 3.49 7.40 2.95
CA PHE A 104 4.81 6.84 3.21
C PHE A 104 5.04 5.58 2.39
N GLU A 105 6.30 5.19 2.30
CA GLU A 105 6.74 3.95 1.67
C GLU A 105 7.58 3.17 2.66
N LEU A 106 7.42 1.86 2.69
CA LEU A 106 8.17 0.95 3.54
C LEU A 106 8.98 -0.01 2.67
N GLY A 107 10.29 -0.07 2.94
CA GLY A 107 11.18 -1.02 2.26
C GLY A 107 11.17 -2.44 2.85
N GLN A 108 10.61 -2.59 4.05
CA GLN A 108 10.48 -3.86 4.75
C GLN A 108 9.31 -3.81 5.73
N ASP A 109 8.83 -4.98 6.16
CA ASP A 109 7.80 -5.09 7.20
C ASP A 109 8.33 -4.48 8.50
N THR A 110 7.57 -3.57 9.11
CA THR A 110 8.02 -2.89 10.32
C THR A 110 6.85 -2.31 11.11
N GLU A 111 7.08 -2.10 12.41
CA GLU A 111 6.17 -1.33 13.25
C GLU A 111 6.21 0.15 12.84
N VAL A 112 5.04 0.75 12.66
CA VAL A 112 4.86 2.14 12.23
C VAL A 112 4.10 2.94 13.28
N ILE A 113 4.71 4.06 13.69
CA ILE A 113 4.10 5.04 14.59
C ILE A 113 4.24 6.43 13.96
N ILE A 114 3.15 7.18 13.93
CA ILE A 114 3.15 8.60 13.59
C ILE A 114 2.92 9.42 14.86
N ARG A 115 3.78 10.40 15.09
CA ARG A 115 3.63 11.37 16.18
C ARG A 115 3.50 12.78 15.63
N ILE A 116 2.53 13.51 16.14
CA ILE A 116 2.23 14.88 15.71
C ILE A 116 2.53 15.82 16.87
N TYR A 117 3.28 16.87 16.58
CA TYR A 117 3.75 17.86 17.53
C TYR A 117 3.35 19.27 17.12
N ASP A 118 3.16 20.14 18.10
CA ASP A 118 3.06 21.59 17.86
C ASP A 118 4.46 22.24 17.71
N VAL A 119 4.48 23.56 17.52
CA VAL A 119 5.74 24.34 17.43
C VAL A 119 6.56 24.37 18.72
N LYS A 120 5.97 23.99 19.86
CA LYS A 120 6.64 23.87 21.16
C LYS A 120 7.14 22.45 21.43
N SER A 121 7.09 21.57 20.42
CA SER A 121 7.43 20.15 20.52
C SER A 121 6.54 19.38 21.51
N GLN A 122 5.35 19.87 21.81
CA GLN A 122 4.37 19.15 22.62
C GLN A 122 3.69 18.10 21.73
N LEU A 123 3.59 16.86 22.22
CA LEU A 123 2.87 15.79 21.54
C LEU A 123 1.37 16.11 21.56
N ILE A 124 0.78 16.19 20.38
CA ILE A 124 -0.63 16.52 20.14
C ILE A 124 -1.45 15.27 19.85
N ARG A 125 -0.88 14.36 19.07
CA ARG A 125 -1.52 13.11 18.65
C ARG A 125 -0.49 12.03 18.41
N GLN A 126 -0.79 10.81 18.82
CA GLN A 126 -0.08 9.61 18.39
C GLN A 126 -1.02 8.70 17.58
N LEU A 127 -0.53 8.21 16.44
CA LEU A 127 -1.23 7.23 15.60
C LEU A 127 -0.37 5.97 15.53
N GLU A 128 -0.85 4.90 16.15
CA GLU A 128 -0.19 3.59 16.14
C GLU A 128 -0.79 2.75 15.02
N LEU A 129 -0.04 2.56 13.95
CA LEU A 129 -0.45 1.70 12.83
C LEU A 129 -0.09 0.23 13.08
N GLY A 130 0.76 -0.02 14.08
CA GLY A 130 1.24 -1.37 14.42
C GLY A 130 2.17 -1.92 13.34
N MET A 131 2.16 -3.24 13.16
CA MET A 131 2.99 -3.90 12.17
C MET A 131 2.41 -3.71 10.76
N VAL A 132 3.17 -3.05 9.90
CA VAL A 132 2.77 -2.71 8.53
C VAL A 132 3.73 -3.39 7.55
N THR A 133 3.19 -3.99 6.49
CA THR A 133 3.99 -4.70 5.49
C THR A 133 4.73 -3.74 4.55
N ALA A 134 5.79 -4.23 3.90
CA ALA A 134 6.49 -3.45 2.88
C ALA A 134 5.53 -3.06 1.75
N GLY A 135 5.62 -1.81 1.29
CA GLY A 135 4.72 -1.30 0.27
C GLY A 135 4.62 0.21 0.20
N ARG A 136 3.76 0.66 -0.72
CA ARG A 136 3.45 2.08 -0.95
C ARG A 136 2.09 2.43 -0.35
N TYR A 137 2.09 3.39 0.56
CA TYR A 137 0.90 3.88 1.25
C TYR A 137 0.63 5.31 0.82
N LEU A 138 0.11 5.48 -0.41
CA LEU A 138 0.00 6.79 -1.08
C LEU A 138 -1.40 7.41 -1.04
N THR A 139 -2.41 6.59 -0.78
CA THR A 139 -3.82 7.01 -0.77
C THR A 139 -4.34 7.19 0.67
N SER A 140 -5.40 7.98 0.83
CA SER A 140 -6.02 8.26 2.13
C SER A 140 -6.48 6.99 2.86
N GLY A 141 -7.00 6.00 2.14
CA GLY A 141 -7.47 4.73 2.73
C GLY A 141 -6.37 3.74 3.12
N ARG A 142 -5.10 4.03 2.76
CA ARG A 142 -3.95 3.16 3.09
C ARG A 142 -2.93 3.82 3.99
N SER A 143 -2.76 5.13 3.89
CA SER A 143 -1.76 5.87 4.64
C SER A 143 -2.24 6.26 6.05
N ALA A 144 -1.35 6.83 6.84
CA ALA A 144 -1.72 7.35 8.16
C ALA A 144 -2.62 8.57 7.99
N TYR A 145 -3.76 8.57 8.69
CA TYR A 145 -4.78 9.61 8.59
C TYR A 145 -4.88 10.39 9.90
N TRP A 146 -5.00 11.71 9.79
CA TRP A 146 -5.28 12.58 10.93
C TRP A 146 -6.49 13.47 10.64
N ASN A 147 -7.47 13.43 11.54
CA ASN A 147 -8.71 14.21 11.48
C ASN A 147 -8.60 15.60 12.14
N GLY A 148 -7.39 16.01 12.55
CA GLY A 148 -7.17 17.29 13.22
C GLY A 148 -7.55 17.29 14.71
N GLU A 149 -7.82 16.14 15.32
CA GLU A 149 -8.08 16.04 16.77
C GLU A 149 -6.83 15.64 17.55
N THR A 150 -6.73 16.12 18.78
CA THR A 150 -5.68 15.71 19.73
C THR A 150 -5.98 14.32 20.31
N ASP A 151 -5.06 13.75 21.09
CA ASP A 151 -5.32 12.52 21.87
C ASP A 151 -6.45 12.68 22.89
N LYS A 152 -6.80 13.92 23.28
CA LYS A 152 -7.92 14.23 24.19
C LYS A 152 -9.26 14.39 23.47
N GLY A 153 -9.31 14.25 22.14
CA GLY A 153 -10.49 14.52 21.32
C GLY A 153 -10.79 16.01 21.12
N GLU A 154 -9.92 16.90 21.60
CA GLU A 154 -10.02 18.34 21.33
C GLU A 154 -9.56 18.63 19.91
N VAL A 155 -10.19 19.58 19.23
CA VAL A 155 -9.79 19.93 17.86
C VAL A 155 -8.56 20.84 17.88
N ALA A 156 -7.52 20.47 17.14
CA ALA A 156 -6.27 21.24 17.03
C ALA A 156 -6.52 22.65 16.46
N ALA A 157 -5.79 23.65 16.96
CA ALA A 157 -5.90 25.04 16.51
C ALA A 157 -5.25 25.26 15.14
N SER A 158 -5.65 26.31 14.40
CA SER A 158 -4.94 26.73 13.18
C SER A 158 -3.47 27.02 13.50
N GLY A 159 -2.56 26.56 12.64
CA GLY A 159 -1.13 26.76 12.88
C GLY A 159 -0.23 25.74 12.20
N ILE A 160 1.04 25.82 12.57
CA ILE A 160 2.08 24.91 12.09
C ILE A 160 2.20 23.73 13.04
N TYR A 161 2.27 22.53 12.47
CA TYR A 161 2.51 21.30 13.18
C TYR A 161 3.64 20.51 12.50
N PHE A 162 4.21 19.57 13.23
CA PHE A 162 5.22 18.65 12.72
C PHE A 162 4.74 17.22 12.92
N TYR A 163 4.81 16.39 11.89
CA TYR A 163 4.54 14.97 12.00
C TYR A 163 5.83 14.19 11.78
N GLN A 164 6.04 13.17 12.60
CA GLN A 164 7.18 12.27 12.56
C GLN A 164 6.71 10.85 12.30
N LEU A 165 7.23 10.23 11.24
CA LEU A 165 7.14 8.80 11.02
C LEU A 165 8.32 8.13 11.71
N GLN A 166 8.02 7.18 12.59
CA GLN A 166 8.95 6.17 13.06
C GLN A 166 8.56 4.83 12.44
N ALA A 167 9.48 4.22 11.70
CA ALA A 167 9.33 2.93 11.04
C ALA A 167 10.59 2.10 11.30
N GLY A 168 10.60 1.32 12.38
CA GLY A 168 11.81 0.65 12.87
C GLY A 168 12.89 1.67 13.23
N ASN A 169 14.06 1.57 12.58
CA ASN A 169 15.17 2.52 12.76
C ASN A 169 15.04 3.79 11.92
N TYR A 170 14.09 3.84 10.98
CA TYR A 170 13.86 5.02 10.16
C TYR A 170 13.02 6.03 10.93
N ILE A 171 13.53 7.27 11.06
CA ILE A 171 12.80 8.39 11.65
C ILE A 171 12.87 9.57 10.69
N LYS A 172 11.70 10.13 10.35
CA LYS A 172 11.63 11.34 9.53
C LYS A 172 10.51 12.26 9.99
N THR A 173 10.84 13.53 10.14
CA THR A 173 9.89 14.59 10.49
C THR A 173 9.61 15.49 9.29
N ARG A 174 8.37 15.94 9.16
CA ARG A 174 7.90 16.90 8.15
C ARG A 174 6.95 17.92 8.76
N LYS A 175 6.85 19.08 8.11
CA LYS A 175 5.97 20.19 8.52
C LYS A 175 4.61 20.09 7.82
N MET A 176 3.54 20.39 8.54
CA MET A 176 2.19 20.55 8.00
C MET A 176 1.52 21.80 8.56
N VAL A 177 0.49 22.29 7.88
CA VAL A 177 -0.24 23.51 8.26
C VAL A 177 -1.74 23.23 8.31
N ILE A 178 -2.35 23.49 9.48
CA ILE A 178 -3.81 23.49 9.64
C ILE A 178 -4.33 24.89 9.38
N LEU A 179 -5.33 25.00 8.52
CA LEU A 179 -6.15 26.20 8.33
C LEU A 179 -7.58 25.89 8.74
N LYS A 180 -8.03 26.44 9.86
CA LYS A 180 -9.45 26.63 10.15
C LYS A 180 -9.84 28.07 9.95
#